data_AF-A0A1Y2NWT1-F1
#
_entry.id   AF-A0A1Y2NWT1-F1
#
_cell.length_a   1.000
_cell.length_b   1.000
_cell.length_c   1.000
_cell.angle_alpha   90.00
_cell.angle_beta   90.00
_cell.angle_gamma   90.00
#
_symmetry.space_group_name_H-M   'P 1'
#
loop_
_entity.id
_entity.type
_entity.pdbx_description
1 polymer ?
#
loop_
_entity_poly.entity_id
_entity_poly.type
_entity_poly.pdbx_seq_one_letter_code
_entity_poly.pdbx_strand_id
1 'polypeptide(L)'
;MALPVPAPRAPLDGRRTNRRRRADGSPVARWYAEVLGWAAVDGPPVRLPTGLRFDVLDLPVAAGLAVLRRVRGDWPVAVEGRRMRVLVGAGTADELPGLLDWLEWGGVALDLAAWGAGCRMTAPAPPGWDAAGAPGAPVWLRPPDPGREVEATLAGLTETGATACAGLSGGSGLVRLVAVAAAECHRARLLAAARAGGAALG
;
A
#
# COMPACT_ATOMS: atom_id res chain seq x y z
N MET A 1 41.96 11.13 -56.97
CA MET A 1 42.81 10.91 -55.78
C MET A 1 42.86 12.25 -55.05
N ALA A 2 42.36 12.51 -53.83
CA ALA A 2 41.75 11.73 -52.76
C ALA A 2 40.61 12.56 -52.10
N LEU A 3 39.60 11.91 -51.52
CA LEU A 3 38.43 12.55 -50.88
C LEU A 3 38.77 13.06 -49.47
N PRO A 4 38.23 14.20 -49.01
CA PRO A 4 38.50 14.73 -47.68
C PRO A 4 37.82 13.87 -46.60
N VAL A 5 38.62 13.35 -45.66
CA VAL A 5 38.14 12.57 -44.52
C VAL A 5 37.60 13.53 -43.44
N PRO A 6 36.38 13.33 -42.92
CA PRO A 6 35.85 14.18 -41.85
C PRO A 6 36.56 13.92 -40.52
N ALA A 7 36.71 14.97 -39.71
CA ALA A 7 37.39 14.93 -38.42
C ALA A 7 36.74 13.92 -37.43
N PRO A 8 37.53 13.30 -36.53
CA PRO A 8 37.02 12.35 -35.56
C PRO A 8 36.04 13.02 -34.59
N ARG A 9 34.91 12.34 -34.33
CA ARG A 9 33.87 12.80 -33.38
C ARG A 9 34.46 12.89 -31.98
N ALA A 10 34.30 14.03 -31.32
CA ALA A 10 34.67 14.19 -29.91
C ALA A 10 33.86 13.21 -29.02
N PRO A 11 34.42 12.74 -27.90
CA PRO A 11 33.72 11.82 -27.01
C PRO A 11 32.46 12.50 -26.47
N LEU A 12 31.32 11.81 -26.53
CA LEU A 12 30.13 12.22 -25.80
C LEU A 12 30.48 12.33 -24.31
N ASP A 13 30.39 13.54 -23.78
CA ASP A 13 30.68 13.89 -22.40
C ASP A 13 29.59 13.29 -21.47
N GLY A 14 29.60 11.97 -21.32
CA GLY A 14 28.58 11.18 -20.60
C GLY A 14 28.57 11.40 -19.08
N ARG A 15 29.48 12.23 -18.55
CA ARG A 15 29.54 12.56 -17.12
C ARG A 15 28.61 13.70 -16.71
N ARG A 16 28.17 14.56 -17.63
CA ARG A 16 27.22 15.66 -17.31
C ARG A 16 25.75 15.23 -17.39
N THR A 17 25.43 14.23 -18.21
CA THR A 17 24.06 13.70 -18.35
C THR A 17 23.67 12.78 -17.19
N ASN A 18 24.62 12.01 -16.65
CA ASN A 18 24.35 11.08 -15.55
C ASN A 18 24.04 11.79 -14.22
N ARG A 19 24.64 12.97 -13.98
CA ARG A 19 24.38 13.77 -12.76
C ARG A 19 23.02 14.49 -12.80
N ARG A 20 22.53 14.88 -13.99
CA ARG A 20 21.20 15.48 -14.16
C ARG A 20 20.07 14.44 -14.08
N ARG A 21 20.28 13.23 -14.58
CA ARG A 21 19.27 12.16 -14.58
C ARG A 21 18.91 11.63 -13.19
N ARG A 22 19.78 11.79 -12.19
CA ARG A 22 19.49 11.47 -10.78
C ARG A 22 18.58 12.52 -10.08
N ALA A 23 18.40 13.70 -10.69
CA ALA A 23 17.60 14.78 -10.13
C ALA A 23 16.14 14.84 -10.67
N ASP A 24 15.77 13.97 -11.63
CA ASP A 24 14.50 14.03 -12.38
C ASP A 24 13.33 13.24 -11.77
N GLY A 25 13.53 12.59 -10.62
CA GLY A 25 12.43 11.94 -9.90
C GLY A 25 11.45 12.96 -9.31
N SER A 26 10.16 12.62 -9.28
CA SER A 26 9.16 13.43 -8.60
C SER A 26 9.56 13.66 -7.13
N PRO A 27 9.32 14.85 -6.55
CA PRO A 27 9.66 15.12 -5.15
C PRO A 27 9.08 14.09 -4.18
N VAL A 28 7.89 13.58 -4.49
CA VAL A 28 7.21 12.52 -3.73
C VAL A 28 7.97 11.20 -3.82
N ALA A 29 8.33 10.72 -5.02
CA ALA A 29 9.08 9.46 -5.14
C ALA A 29 10.44 9.51 -4.44
N ARG A 30 11.14 10.66 -4.54
CA ARG A 30 12.38 10.89 -3.81
C ARG A 30 12.19 10.79 -2.31
N TRP A 31 11.14 11.42 -1.77
CA TRP A 31 10.85 11.35 -0.33
C TRP A 31 10.65 9.91 0.14
N TYR A 32 9.86 9.10 -0.60
CA TYR A 32 9.66 7.68 -0.26
C TYR A 32 10.97 6.88 -0.26
N ALA A 33 11.82 7.11 -1.27
CA ALA A 33 13.10 6.43 -1.38
C ALA A 33 14.09 6.84 -0.28
N GLU A 34 14.17 8.14 0.04
CA GLU A 34 15.18 8.67 0.97
C GLU A 34 14.75 8.55 2.44
N VAL A 35 13.47 8.76 2.75
CA VAL A 35 12.98 8.84 4.14
C VAL A 35 12.48 7.48 4.64
N LEU A 36 11.80 6.71 3.79
CA LEU A 36 11.25 5.40 4.16
C LEU A 36 12.08 4.23 3.61
N GLY A 37 13.01 4.48 2.69
CA GLY A 37 13.76 3.41 2.03
C GLY A 37 12.85 2.51 1.17
N TRP A 38 11.76 3.06 0.65
CA TRP A 38 10.78 2.32 -0.15
C TRP A 38 11.02 2.55 -1.65
N ALA A 39 10.85 1.49 -2.44
CA ALA A 39 10.80 1.65 -3.88
C ALA A 39 9.59 2.53 -4.26
N ALA A 40 9.81 3.49 -5.16
CA ALA A 40 8.76 4.33 -5.72
C ALA A 40 8.94 4.42 -7.23
N VAL A 41 7.84 4.27 -7.97
CA VAL A 41 7.81 4.42 -9.42
C VAL A 41 7.30 5.81 -9.75
N ASP A 42 8.15 6.60 -10.40
CA ASP A 42 7.80 7.94 -10.88
C ASP A 42 6.63 7.93 -11.86
N GLY A 43 5.83 8.99 -11.81
CA GLY A 43 4.70 9.24 -12.71
C GLY A 43 3.67 10.20 -12.09
N PRO A 44 2.72 10.73 -12.87
CA PRO A 44 1.52 11.37 -12.35
C PRO A 44 0.35 10.36 -12.31
N PRO A 45 0.03 9.73 -11.17
CA PRO A 45 0.64 9.86 -9.84
C PRO A 45 1.78 8.86 -9.58
N VAL A 46 2.58 9.15 -8.55
CA VAL A 46 3.65 8.26 -8.06
C VAL A 46 3.02 7.00 -7.52
N ARG A 47 3.66 5.86 -7.76
CA ARG A 47 3.15 4.56 -7.31
C ARG A 47 4.15 3.81 -6.45
N LEU A 48 3.66 3.15 -5.42
CA LEU A 48 4.42 2.26 -4.55
C LEU A 48 4.16 0.81 -4.98
N PRO A 49 5.18 0.05 -5.39
CA PRO A 49 5.04 -1.38 -5.68
C PRO A 49 4.74 -2.16 -4.40
N THR A 50 3.77 -3.07 -4.48
CA THR A 50 3.42 -4.01 -3.40
C THR A 50 4.12 -5.36 -3.59
N GLY A 51 4.14 -6.22 -2.57
CA GLY A 51 4.84 -7.50 -2.57
C GLY A 51 6.36 -7.42 -2.46
N LEU A 52 6.90 -6.23 -2.15
CA LEU A 52 8.33 -6.06 -1.86
C LEU A 52 8.59 -5.95 -0.36
N ARG A 53 8.03 -4.92 0.28
CA ARG A 53 8.14 -4.66 1.72
C ARG A 53 6.82 -4.85 2.46
N PHE A 54 5.72 -4.71 1.73
CA PHE A 54 4.37 -4.82 2.24
C PHE A 54 3.45 -5.27 1.10
N ASP A 55 2.34 -5.90 1.51
CA ASP A 55 1.14 -6.02 0.71
C ASP A 55 0.10 -5.01 1.20
N VAL A 56 -1.02 -4.89 0.49
CA VAL A 56 -2.10 -3.99 0.87
C VAL A 56 -3.41 -4.75 0.93
N LEU A 57 -4.15 -4.59 2.04
CA LEU A 57 -5.58 -4.90 2.09
C LEU A 57 -6.37 -3.66 1.67
N ASP A 58 -7.15 -3.76 0.60
CA ASP A 58 -8.01 -2.73 0.07
C ASP A 58 -9.48 -3.07 0.37
N LEU A 59 -10.18 -2.15 1.05
CA LEU A 59 -11.53 -2.37 1.57
C LEU A 59 -12.34 -1.06 1.60
N PRO A 60 -13.69 -1.11 1.70
CA PRO A 60 -14.48 0.11 1.85
C PRO A 60 -14.07 0.91 3.08
N VAL A 61 -13.96 2.23 2.94
CA VAL A 61 -13.53 3.12 4.05
C VAL A 61 -14.41 2.96 5.29
N ALA A 62 -15.71 2.74 5.12
CA ALA A 62 -16.64 2.51 6.23
C ALA A 62 -16.31 1.23 7.01
N ALA A 63 -15.97 0.14 6.31
CA ALA A 63 -15.55 -1.11 6.93
C ALA A 63 -14.17 -0.95 7.59
N GLY A 64 -13.22 -0.31 6.90
CA GLY A 64 -11.88 -0.07 7.43
C GLY A 64 -11.86 0.77 8.71
N LEU A 65 -12.64 1.85 8.79
CA LEU A 65 -12.79 2.61 10.04
C LEU A 65 -13.34 1.75 11.19
N ALA A 66 -14.23 0.80 10.88
CA ALA A 66 -14.78 -0.12 11.85
C ALA A 66 -13.79 -1.20 12.30
N VAL A 67 -12.87 -1.60 11.41
CA VAL A 67 -11.71 -2.43 11.73
C VAL A 67 -10.76 -1.70 12.68
N LEU A 68 -10.37 -0.46 12.38
CA LEU A 68 -9.41 0.31 13.20
C LEU A 68 -9.91 0.58 14.64
N ARG A 69 -11.22 0.59 14.86
CA ARG A 69 -11.80 0.69 16.22
C ARG A 69 -11.68 -0.61 17.02
N ARG A 70 -11.60 -1.76 16.35
CA ARG A 70 -11.68 -3.10 16.95
C ARG A 70 -10.36 -3.85 16.98
N VAL A 71 -9.47 -3.56 16.05
CA VAL A 71 -8.18 -4.22 15.92
C VAL A 71 -7.10 -3.18 16.18
N ARG A 72 -6.31 -3.42 17.23
CA ARG A 72 -5.18 -2.56 17.60
C ARG A 72 -3.94 -3.02 16.86
N GLY A 73 -3.17 -2.04 16.41
CA GLY A 73 -1.85 -2.20 15.85
C GLY A 73 -1.42 -0.93 15.15
N ASP A 74 -0.16 -0.88 14.75
CA ASP A 74 0.53 0.34 14.33
C ASP A 74 0.80 0.38 12.82
N TRP A 75 0.22 -0.57 12.07
CA TRP A 75 0.34 -0.65 10.61
C TRP A 75 -0.08 0.66 9.92
N PRO A 76 0.64 1.10 8.87
CA PRO A 76 0.26 2.26 8.09
C PRO A 76 -1.10 2.07 7.39
N VAL A 77 -1.86 3.16 7.31
CA VAL A 77 -3.19 3.17 6.69
C VAL A 77 -3.35 4.41 5.83
N ALA A 78 -3.73 4.20 4.57
CA ALA A 78 -4.09 5.25 3.64
C ALA A 78 -5.56 5.20 3.25
N VAL A 79 -6.10 6.33 2.81
CA VAL A 79 -7.45 6.44 2.24
C VAL A 79 -7.34 7.09 0.87
N GLU A 80 -7.98 6.50 -0.14
CA GLU A 80 -8.13 7.07 -1.48
C GLU A 80 -9.60 6.99 -1.89
N GLY A 81 -10.25 8.14 -2.04
CA GLY A 81 -11.70 8.22 -2.29
C GLY A 81 -12.52 7.45 -1.24
N ARG A 82 -13.19 6.37 -1.67
CA ARG A 82 -14.04 5.52 -0.80
C ARG A 82 -13.35 4.23 -0.33
N ARG A 83 -12.06 4.07 -0.65
CA ARG A 83 -11.26 2.89 -0.31
C ARG A 83 -10.27 3.21 0.79
N MET A 84 -10.13 2.30 1.73
CA MET A 84 -9.07 2.29 2.72
C MET A 84 -8.07 1.21 2.34
N ARG A 85 -6.79 1.55 2.47
CA ARG A 85 -5.65 0.69 2.19
C ARG A 85 -4.87 0.49 3.48
N VAL A 86 -4.88 -0.72 3.99
CA VAL A 86 -4.12 -1.12 5.18
C VAL A 86 -2.86 -1.85 4.69
N LEU A 87 -1.69 -1.35 5.06
CA LEU A 87 -0.44 -2.04 4.73
C LEU A 87 -0.28 -3.25 5.66
N VAL A 88 0.05 -4.39 5.09
CA VAL A 88 0.21 -5.69 5.77
C VAL A 88 1.50 -6.34 5.29
N GLY A 89 1.96 -7.40 5.97
CA GLY A 89 3.20 -8.09 5.64
C GLY A 89 3.20 -8.59 4.20
N ALA A 90 4.33 -8.48 3.50
CA ALA A 90 4.48 -9.06 2.17
C ALA A 90 4.18 -10.57 2.21
N GLY A 91 3.45 -11.08 1.21
CA GLY A 91 2.95 -12.46 1.16
C GLY A 91 1.50 -12.61 1.63
N THR A 92 0.96 -11.62 2.36
CA THR A 92 -0.45 -11.64 2.80
C THR A 92 -1.42 -11.78 1.63
N ALA A 93 -1.12 -11.22 0.47
CA ALA A 93 -2.00 -11.29 -0.69
C ALA A 93 -2.17 -12.72 -1.22
N ASP A 94 -1.11 -13.52 -1.14
CA ASP A 94 -1.13 -14.93 -1.57
C ASP A 94 -1.82 -15.81 -0.52
N GLU A 95 -1.70 -15.44 0.76
CA GLU A 95 -2.33 -16.15 1.89
C GLU A 95 -3.82 -15.83 2.06
N LEU A 96 -4.27 -14.64 1.64
CA LEU A 96 -5.61 -14.14 1.90
C LEU A 96 -6.73 -15.09 1.44
N PRO A 97 -6.70 -15.70 0.24
CA PRO A 97 -7.75 -16.63 -0.18
C PRO A 97 -7.89 -17.82 0.75
N GLY A 98 -6.78 -18.50 1.07
CA GLY A 98 -6.79 -19.64 1.99
C GLY A 98 -7.22 -19.26 3.40
N LEU A 99 -6.85 -18.05 3.86
CA LEU A 99 -7.29 -17.52 5.14
C LEU A 99 -8.79 -17.22 5.17
N LEU A 100 -9.35 -16.65 4.10
CA LEU A 100 -10.79 -16.40 3.98
C LEU A 100 -11.58 -17.71 3.91
N ASP A 101 -11.07 -18.70 3.18
CA ASP A 101 -11.68 -20.04 3.13
C ASP A 101 -11.68 -20.68 4.54
N TRP A 102 -10.56 -20.64 5.25
CA TRP A 102 -10.46 -21.15 6.62
C TRP A 102 -11.38 -20.42 7.61
N LEU A 103 -11.62 -19.12 7.41
CA LEU A 103 -12.55 -18.32 8.19
C LEU A 103 -14.02 -18.49 7.75
N GLU A 104 -14.31 -19.41 6.83
CA GLU A 104 -15.65 -19.65 6.26
C GLU A 104 -16.24 -18.45 5.51
N TRP A 105 -15.39 -17.56 5.01
CA TRP A 105 -15.74 -16.43 4.15
C TRP A 105 -15.50 -16.70 2.66
N GLY A 106 -14.97 -17.87 2.31
CA GLY A 106 -14.74 -18.31 0.94
C GLY A 106 -15.97 -18.13 0.05
N GLY A 107 -15.78 -17.55 -1.15
CA GLY A 107 -16.86 -17.31 -2.13
C GLY A 107 -17.84 -16.18 -1.77
N VAL A 108 -17.72 -15.54 -0.61
CA VAL A 108 -18.54 -14.37 -0.26
C VAL A 108 -17.96 -13.13 -0.92
N ALA A 109 -18.77 -12.42 -1.72
CA ALA A 109 -18.38 -11.13 -2.31
C ALA A 109 -18.29 -10.03 -1.25
N LEU A 110 -17.15 -9.97 -0.54
CA LEU A 110 -16.88 -9.06 0.57
C LEU A 110 -16.49 -7.64 0.15
N ASP A 111 -16.05 -7.42 -1.10
CA ASP A 111 -15.41 -6.15 -1.50
C ASP A 111 -14.10 -5.88 -0.71
N LEU A 112 -13.43 -6.96 -0.28
CA LEU A 112 -12.09 -6.97 0.29
C LEU A 112 -11.12 -7.54 -0.75
N ALA A 113 -10.05 -6.82 -1.06
CA ALA A 113 -9.01 -7.25 -1.98
C ALA A 113 -7.63 -7.18 -1.33
N ALA A 114 -6.68 -7.99 -1.80
CA ALA A 114 -5.28 -7.86 -1.45
C ALA A 114 -4.42 -7.57 -2.68
N TRP A 115 -3.42 -6.72 -2.51
CA TRP A 115 -2.44 -6.36 -3.55
C TRP A 115 -1.07 -6.85 -3.13
N GLY A 116 -0.61 -7.90 -3.80
CA GLY A 116 0.69 -8.54 -3.59
C GLY A 116 1.72 -8.14 -4.62
N ALA A 117 2.64 -9.06 -4.94
CA ALA A 117 3.68 -8.83 -5.93
C ALA A 117 3.11 -8.43 -7.30
N GLY A 118 3.75 -7.47 -7.97
CA GLY A 118 3.35 -6.97 -9.30
C GLY A 118 2.24 -5.93 -9.29
N CYS A 119 1.49 -5.80 -8.18
CA CYS A 119 0.54 -4.70 -8.00
C CYS A 119 1.24 -3.41 -7.54
N ARG A 120 0.49 -2.31 -7.55
CA ARG A 120 0.96 -0.99 -7.15
C ARG A 120 -0.16 -0.19 -6.52
N MET A 121 0.10 0.50 -5.41
CA MET A 121 -0.81 1.52 -4.89
C MET A 121 -0.36 2.92 -5.31
N THR A 122 -1.29 3.85 -5.45
CA THR A 122 -0.94 5.27 -5.56
C THR A 122 -0.29 5.72 -4.25
N ALA A 123 0.87 6.38 -4.35
CA ALA A 123 1.61 6.85 -3.19
C ALA A 123 0.83 7.98 -2.50
N PRO A 124 0.49 7.85 -1.21
CA PRO A 124 -0.11 8.97 -0.47
C PRO A 124 0.86 10.14 -0.38
N ALA A 125 0.33 11.36 -0.26
CA ALA A 125 1.19 12.53 -0.04
C ALA A 125 2.01 12.35 1.26
N PRO A 126 3.32 12.72 1.26
CA PRO A 126 4.12 12.70 2.47
C PRO A 126 3.47 13.49 3.62
N PRO A 127 3.61 13.03 4.88
CA PRO A 127 3.05 13.76 6.02
C PRO A 127 3.58 15.20 6.10
N GLY A 128 2.67 16.16 6.33
CA GLY A 128 3.02 17.57 6.42
C GLY A 128 3.24 18.27 5.07
N TRP A 129 3.10 17.56 3.95
CA TRP A 129 3.01 18.20 2.64
C TRP A 129 1.55 18.46 2.33
N ASP A 130 1.25 19.60 1.70
CA ASP A 130 -0.07 19.83 1.18
C ASP A 130 -0.40 18.66 0.24
N ALA A 131 -1.55 18.01 0.46
CA ALA A 131 -2.14 17.10 -0.52
C ALA A 131 -2.63 17.93 -1.72
N ALA A 132 -1.71 18.66 -2.33
CA ALA A 132 -1.92 19.58 -3.41
C ALA A 132 -2.11 18.75 -4.68
N GLY A 133 -3.35 18.37 -4.94
CA GLY A 133 -3.71 17.86 -6.26
C GLY A 133 -4.86 16.87 -6.24
N ALA A 134 -6.06 17.38 -6.49
CA ALA A 134 -7.29 16.65 -6.80
C ALA A 134 -8.07 16.05 -5.60
N PRO A 135 -9.39 16.33 -5.53
CA PRO A 135 -10.30 15.58 -4.68
C PRO A 135 -10.15 14.08 -4.90
N GLY A 136 -9.98 13.34 -3.81
CA GLY A 136 -9.84 11.88 -3.84
C GLY A 136 -8.40 11.36 -3.95
N ALA A 137 -7.39 12.22 -3.97
CA ALA A 137 -5.98 11.79 -3.87
C ALA A 137 -5.72 10.98 -2.57
N PRO A 138 -4.79 10.02 -2.61
CA PRO A 138 -4.48 9.20 -1.44
C PRO A 138 -3.84 10.02 -0.31
N VAL A 139 -4.34 9.84 0.90
CA VAL A 139 -3.82 10.48 2.13
C VAL A 139 -3.52 9.45 3.20
N TRP A 140 -2.48 9.69 4.00
CA TRP A 140 -2.20 8.88 5.18
C TRP A 140 -3.20 9.20 6.30
N LEU A 141 -3.94 8.18 6.75
CA LEU A 141 -4.72 8.23 7.99
C LEU A 141 -3.85 7.80 9.18
N ARG A 142 -2.96 6.84 8.97
CA ARG A 142 -1.84 6.54 9.86
C ARG A 142 -0.57 6.44 9.01
N PRO A 143 0.35 7.41 9.08
CA PRO A 143 1.57 7.36 8.29
C PRO A 143 2.54 6.30 8.83
N PRO A 144 3.42 5.75 7.98
CA PRO A 144 4.58 5.00 8.44
C PRO A 144 5.53 5.91 9.22
N ASP A 145 6.23 5.33 10.20
CA ASP A 145 7.20 6.05 11.03
C ASP A 145 8.56 6.14 10.32
N PRO A 146 9.06 7.35 9.99
CA PRO A 146 10.38 7.51 9.38
C PRO A 146 11.50 6.89 10.22
N GLY A 147 12.39 6.14 9.57
CA GLY A 147 13.53 5.51 10.25
C GLY A 147 13.22 4.21 11.00
N ARG A 148 11.94 3.79 11.04
CA ARG A 148 11.55 2.44 11.49
C ARG A 148 11.28 1.55 10.29
N GLU A 149 11.79 0.32 10.32
CA GLU A 149 11.44 -0.67 9.30
C GLU A 149 9.94 -0.95 9.34
N VAL A 150 9.28 -0.79 8.19
CA VAL A 150 7.82 -0.91 8.11
C VAL A 150 7.38 -2.31 8.51
N GLU A 151 8.15 -3.32 8.13
CA GLU A 151 7.93 -4.75 8.38
C GLU A 151 7.68 -5.03 9.87
N ALA A 152 8.39 -4.33 10.77
CA ALA A 152 8.25 -4.47 12.22
C ALA A 152 6.89 -3.95 12.78
N THR A 153 6.09 -3.28 11.96
CA THR A 153 4.77 -2.73 12.32
C THR A 153 3.61 -3.42 11.61
N LEU A 154 3.91 -4.24 10.60
CA LEU A 154 2.90 -4.85 9.74
C LEU A 154 2.23 -6.04 10.43
N ALA A 155 0.93 -6.20 10.18
CA ALA A 155 0.26 -7.46 10.46
C ALA A 155 0.67 -8.49 9.40
N GLY A 156 1.26 -9.61 9.82
CA GLY A 156 1.58 -10.76 8.96
C GLY A 156 1.36 -12.06 9.72
N LEU A 157 1.40 -13.20 9.01
CA LEU A 157 1.63 -14.48 9.68
C LEU A 157 3.11 -14.49 10.07
N THR A 158 3.42 -14.54 11.36
CA THR A 158 4.81 -14.72 11.79
C THR A 158 5.35 -16.01 11.17
N GLU A 159 6.39 -15.91 10.35
CA GLU A 159 7.20 -17.08 10.00
C GLU A 159 7.66 -17.72 11.31
N THR A 160 7.33 -18.99 11.48
CA THR A 160 7.70 -19.77 12.67
C THR A 160 9.19 -20.04 12.61
N GLY A 161 10.03 -19.07 12.99
CA GLY A 161 11.47 -19.19 12.75
C GLY A 161 12.42 -18.20 13.43
N ALA A 162 11.94 -17.20 14.17
CA ALA A 162 12.83 -16.28 14.91
C ALA A 162 12.54 -16.33 16.41
N THR A 163 13.56 -16.73 17.16
CA THR A 163 13.60 -16.84 18.63
C THR A 163 13.08 -15.56 19.30
N ALA A 164 11.87 -15.63 19.85
CA ALA A 164 11.25 -14.54 20.57
C ALA A 164 11.89 -14.38 21.96
N CYS A 165 12.77 -13.39 22.11
CA CYS A 165 13.14 -12.82 23.40
C CYS A 165 12.79 -11.33 23.41
N ALA A 166 11.51 -11.02 23.65
CA ALA A 166 10.99 -9.81 24.29
C ALA A 166 9.46 -9.80 24.14
N GLY A 167 8.75 -9.85 25.26
CA GLY A 167 7.29 -9.78 25.28
C GLY A 167 6.78 -8.41 24.84
N LEU A 168 5.74 -8.41 23.99
CA LEU A 168 4.41 -7.83 24.23
C LEU A 168 3.67 -7.77 22.87
N SER A 169 2.71 -8.68 22.69
CA SER A 169 1.61 -8.67 21.69
C SER A 169 1.96 -8.76 20.20
N GLY A 170 1.44 -9.80 19.52
CA GLY A 170 0.89 -9.56 18.17
C GLY A 170 1.21 -10.52 17.02
N GLY A 171 1.75 -11.73 17.25
CA GLY A 171 1.97 -12.71 16.16
C GLY A 171 0.70 -13.25 15.46
N SER A 172 -0.50 -12.88 15.93
CA SER A 172 -1.80 -13.27 15.33
C SER A 172 -2.59 -12.08 14.78
N GLY A 173 -1.93 -10.92 14.58
CA GLY A 173 -2.58 -9.70 14.13
C GLY A 173 -3.31 -9.86 12.79
N LEU A 174 -2.74 -10.61 11.85
CA LEU A 174 -3.32 -10.75 10.51
C LEU A 174 -4.65 -11.52 10.51
N VAL A 175 -4.71 -12.68 11.18
CA VAL A 175 -5.96 -13.47 11.26
C VAL A 175 -7.08 -12.65 11.88
N ARG A 176 -6.79 -11.94 12.98
CA ARG A 176 -7.78 -11.07 13.63
C ARG A 176 -8.18 -9.89 12.74
N LEU A 177 -7.21 -9.28 12.06
CA LEU A 177 -7.44 -8.19 11.12
C LEU A 177 -8.37 -8.62 9.99
N VAL A 178 -8.08 -9.75 9.34
CA VAL A 178 -8.86 -10.30 8.23
C VAL A 178 -10.25 -10.74 8.68
N ALA A 179 -10.37 -11.42 9.83
CA ALA A 179 -11.67 -11.83 10.35
C ALA A 179 -12.59 -10.63 10.64
N VAL A 180 -12.05 -9.56 11.23
CA VAL A 180 -12.83 -8.34 11.47
C VAL A 180 -13.10 -7.62 10.15
N ALA A 181 -12.12 -7.52 9.25
CA ALA A 181 -12.30 -6.89 7.95
C ALA A 181 -13.42 -7.57 7.14
N ALA A 182 -13.41 -8.90 7.04
CA ALA A 182 -14.45 -9.67 6.36
C ALA A 182 -15.84 -9.40 6.96
N ALA A 183 -15.97 -9.45 8.28
CA ALA A 183 -17.25 -9.19 8.95
C ALA A 183 -17.77 -7.76 8.73
N GLU A 184 -16.89 -6.75 8.81
CA GLU A 184 -17.26 -5.35 8.60
C GLU A 184 -17.57 -5.04 7.13
N CYS A 185 -16.83 -5.64 6.20
CA CYS A 185 -17.07 -5.57 4.77
C CYS A 185 -18.44 -6.17 4.41
N HIS A 186 -18.74 -7.36 4.93
CA HIS A 186 -20.05 -8.00 4.78
C HIS A 186 -21.17 -7.11 5.33
N ARG A 187 -21.01 -6.56 6.54
CA ARG A 187 -21.98 -5.64 7.14
C ARG A 187 -22.18 -4.39 6.29
N ALA A 188 -21.10 -3.78 5.80
CA ALA A 188 -21.17 -2.58 4.95
C ALA A 188 -21.96 -2.86 3.67
N ARG A 189 -21.76 -4.03 3.06
CA ARG A 189 -22.51 -4.49 1.89
C ARG A 189 -24.00 -4.66 2.19
N LEU A 190 -24.36 -5.33 3.29
CA LEU A 190 -25.76 -5.49 3.69
C LEU A 190 -26.44 -4.13 3.92
N LEU A 191 -25.75 -3.21 4.59
CA LEU A 191 -26.26 -1.85 4.82
C LEU A 191 -26.39 -1.04 3.53
N ALA A 192 -25.51 -1.25 2.55
CA ALA A 192 -25.63 -0.62 1.23
C ALA A 192 -26.85 -1.16 0.46
N ALA A 193 -27.04 -2.49 0.47
CA ALA A 193 -28.18 -3.13 -0.17
C ALA A 193 -29.52 -2.70 0.44
N ALA A 194 -29.61 -2.61 1.77
CA ALA A 194 -30.82 -2.15 2.46
C ALA A 194 -31.19 -0.70 2.07
N ARG A 195 -30.20 0.19 1.93
CA ARG A 195 -30.42 1.57 1.48
C ARG A 195 -30.87 1.65 0.03
N ALA A 196 -30.29 0.83 -0.85
CA ALA A 196 -30.68 0.76 -2.25
C ALA A 196 -32.12 0.24 -2.42
N GLY A 197 -32.53 -0.77 -1.63
CA GLY A 197 -33.90 -1.29 -1.64
C GLY A 197 -34.93 -0.31 -1.07
N GLY A 198 -34.56 0.47 -0.04
CA GLY A 198 -35.43 1.51 0.51
C GLY A 198 -35.66 2.69 -0.44
N ALA A 199 -34.65 3.06 -1.24
CA ALA A 199 -34.76 4.11 -2.24
C ALA A 199 -35.60 3.70 -3.48
N ALA A 200 -35.82 2.40 -3.70
CA ALA A 200 -36.66 1.90 -4.80
C ALA A 200 -38.14 1.77 -4.44
N LEU A 201 -38.50 1.94 -3.16
CA LEU A 201 -39.87 1.78 -2.62
C LEU A 201 -40.51 3.09 -2.17
N GLY A 202 -39.82 4.23 -2.31
CA GLY A 202 -40.32 5.58 -1.99
C GLY A 202 -40.34 6.47 -3.21
#